data_AF-A0A7V5FQV3-F1
#
_entry.id   AF-A0A7V5FQV3-F1
#
_cell.length_a   1.000
_cell.length_b   1.000
_cell.length_c   1.000
_cell.angle_alpha   90.00
_cell.angle_beta   90.00
_cell.angle_gamma   90.00
#
_symmetry.space_group_name_H-M   'P 1'
#
loop_
_entity.id
_entity.type
_entity.pdbx_description
1 polymer ?
#
loop_
_entity_poly.entity_id
_entity_poly.type
_entity_poly.pdbx_seq_one_letter_code
_entity_poly.pdbx_strand_id
1 'polypeptide(L)'
;PSNELYNGERQIVKTLTSDPIKLYTRIPENFDALKARAEQLLFGAQEEARKTDLLDKMKQKTQMPWLPTKGFEQLALEAFQRGVWEDLGNGYLTRKPKPKTTEVIISEDNAPDDAGTVRLKIATVNAGNSPRIHYQEDGEVSEKSPVLNEDSLATNALRVQFLAVDPTGKNITGPPQTWQNRLVIRNRFDETSRTVELFVAPKGTIRYTLDGSEARNGAEYSDPIQLTGEETTVYVFTECDGIEEKRKFTFDKSGATEVRIIPDKPATLSSPSPKRLDNSAKTYEGLKIAGEKNIEFEQVTLMVGSAPRVVHLSLGEMKINAEFIEAELAHLQTLLPPEAPVVLSFKKLHTPTGYDLEQFAGSLGIEIKNGEVEQ
;
A
#
# COMPACT_ATOMS: atom_id res chain seq x y z
N PRO A 1 49.50 -34.68 20.44
CA PRO A 1 49.80 -33.46 21.23
C PRO A 1 49.68 -32.21 20.33
N SER A 2 48.62 -31.43 20.53
CA SER A 2 48.28 -30.27 19.69
C SER A 2 49.29 -29.15 19.83
N ASN A 3 49.94 -28.79 18.72
CA ASN A 3 50.98 -27.78 18.59
C ASN A 3 50.40 -26.34 18.51
N GLU A 4 49.44 -26.01 19.38
CA GLU A 4 48.87 -24.65 19.46
C GLU A 4 49.69 -23.77 20.42
N LEU A 5 50.01 -22.55 20.00
CA LEU A 5 50.64 -21.53 20.86
C LEU A 5 49.73 -21.22 22.07
N TYR A 6 50.32 -21.23 23.27
CA TYR A 6 49.59 -20.94 24.51
C TYR A 6 48.93 -19.55 24.45
N ASN A 7 47.61 -19.52 24.63
CA ASN A 7 46.82 -18.31 24.71
C ASN A 7 45.97 -18.35 26.00
N GLY A 8 46.41 -17.59 27.01
CA GLY A 8 45.76 -17.55 28.32
C GLY A 8 44.33 -17.03 28.27
N GLU A 9 44.03 -16.06 27.41
CA GLU A 9 42.68 -15.53 27.21
C GLU A 9 41.74 -16.61 26.67
N ARG A 10 42.18 -17.37 25.67
CA ARG A 10 41.41 -18.49 25.11
C ARG A 10 41.12 -19.55 26.17
N GLN A 11 42.08 -19.84 27.06
CA GLN A 11 41.89 -20.79 28.15
C GLN A 11 40.92 -20.26 29.22
N ILE A 12 40.98 -18.97 29.55
CA ILE A 12 40.03 -18.33 30.48
C ILE A 12 38.62 -18.38 29.90
N VAL A 13 38.42 -17.94 28.65
CA VAL A 13 37.11 -17.98 27.98
C VAL A 13 36.57 -19.41 27.95
N LYS A 14 37.39 -20.39 27.53
CA LYS A 14 37.00 -21.81 27.51
C LYS A 14 36.58 -22.32 28.88
N THR A 15 37.26 -21.90 29.94
CA THR A 15 36.93 -22.32 31.31
C THR A 15 35.62 -21.70 31.76
N LEU A 16 35.39 -20.42 31.47
CA LEU A 16 34.19 -19.68 31.89
C LEU A 16 32.93 -20.03 31.09
N THR A 17 33.08 -20.56 29.88
CA THR A 17 31.99 -21.07 29.06
C THR A 17 31.68 -22.55 29.30
N SER A 18 32.47 -23.25 30.12
CA SER A 18 32.22 -24.64 30.53
C SER A 18 31.32 -24.69 31.77
N ASP A 19 30.66 -25.84 32.00
CA ASP A 19 29.77 -26.00 33.16
C ASP A 19 30.55 -25.96 34.50
N PRO A 20 30.10 -25.17 35.50
CA PRO A 20 28.95 -24.25 35.48
C PRO A 20 29.26 -22.96 34.69
N ILE A 21 28.39 -22.63 33.71
CA ILE A 21 28.60 -21.49 32.80
C ILE A 21 28.56 -20.17 33.56
N LYS A 22 29.67 -19.44 33.51
CA LYS A 22 29.82 -18.08 34.08
C LYS A 22 29.86 -16.99 33.03
N LEU A 23 30.29 -17.30 31.80
CA LEU A 23 30.37 -16.35 30.69
C LEU A 23 29.51 -16.84 29.52
N TYR A 24 28.59 -15.99 29.05
CA TYR A 24 27.79 -16.27 27.85
C TYR A 24 28.29 -15.40 26.71
N THR A 25 28.92 -15.99 25.70
CA THR A 25 29.43 -15.27 24.53
C THR A 25 28.40 -15.15 23.40
N ARG A 26 27.42 -16.06 23.35
CA ARG A 26 26.36 -16.12 22.33
C ARG A 26 25.00 -15.92 22.98
N ILE A 27 24.53 -14.68 22.99
CA ILE A 27 23.28 -14.28 23.65
C ILE A 27 22.04 -14.93 23.01
N PRO A 28 21.84 -14.89 21.68
CA PRO A 28 20.61 -15.41 21.07
C PRO A 28 20.41 -16.92 21.28
N GLU A 29 21.50 -17.70 21.26
CA GLU A 29 21.49 -19.15 21.49
C GLU A 29 21.12 -19.51 22.94
N ASN A 30 21.42 -18.63 23.89
CA ASN A 30 21.19 -18.85 25.32
C ASN A 30 20.09 -17.94 25.88
N PHE A 31 19.22 -17.43 25.00
CA PHE A 31 18.27 -16.38 25.32
C PHE A 31 17.37 -16.75 26.51
N ASP A 32 16.77 -17.93 26.51
CA ASP A 32 15.79 -18.30 27.54
C ASP A 32 16.41 -18.38 28.93
N ALA A 33 17.62 -18.92 29.05
CA ALA A 33 18.37 -19.00 30.30
C ALA A 33 18.79 -17.61 30.80
N LEU A 34 19.26 -16.75 29.90
CA LEU A 34 19.69 -15.39 30.21
C LEU A 34 18.50 -14.49 30.58
N LYS A 35 17.38 -14.60 29.86
CA LYS A 35 16.12 -13.94 30.17
C LYS A 35 15.64 -14.33 31.56
N ALA A 36 15.57 -15.63 31.86
CA ALA A 36 15.10 -16.11 33.17
C ALA A 36 15.96 -15.55 34.32
N ARG A 37 17.29 -15.52 34.16
CA ARG A 37 18.20 -14.90 35.14
C ARG A 37 18.00 -13.39 35.22
N ALA A 38 17.87 -12.69 34.10
CA ALA A 38 17.66 -11.25 34.10
C ALA A 38 16.34 -10.85 34.77
N GLU A 39 15.25 -11.58 34.48
CA GLU A 39 13.94 -11.38 35.10
C GLU A 39 13.99 -11.65 36.61
N GLN A 40 14.65 -12.73 37.03
CA GLN A 40 14.75 -13.08 38.44
C GLN A 40 15.67 -12.13 39.23
N LEU A 41 16.86 -11.82 38.69
CA LEU A 41 17.93 -11.14 39.42
C LEU A 41 17.93 -9.62 39.26
N LEU A 42 17.51 -9.12 38.10
CA LEU A 42 17.56 -7.68 37.78
C LEU A 42 16.19 -7.02 37.95
N PHE A 43 15.15 -7.55 37.28
CA PHE A 43 13.77 -7.07 37.47
C PHE A 43 13.24 -7.45 38.86
N GLY A 44 13.49 -8.69 39.29
CA GLY A 44 12.99 -9.19 40.56
C GLY A 44 11.46 -9.26 40.57
N ALA A 45 10.83 -8.65 41.58
CA ALA A 45 9.37 -8.60 41.67
C ALA A 45 8.74 -7.55 40.74
N GLN A 46 9.51 -6.60 40.21
CA GLN A 46 8.98 -5.50 39.42
C GLN A 46 8.63 -5.96 37.99
N GLU A 47 7.50 -5.50 37.46
CA GLU A 47 7.14 -5.70 36.04
C GLU A 47 7.87 -4.68 35.15
N GLU A 48 8.10 -3.47 35.66
CA GLU A 48 8.78 -2.38 34.99
C GLU A 48 10.02 -1.94 35.78
N ALA A 49 11.11 -1.64 35.08
CA ALA A 49 12.33 -1.16 35.70
C ALA A 49 13.09 -0.21 34.77
N ARG A 50 13.76 0.80 35.34
CA ARG A 50 14.60 1.72 34.60
C ARG A 50 15.83 0.97 34.05
N LYS A 51 16.16 1.18 32.78
CA LYS A 51 17.28 0.48 32.11
C LYS A 51 18.63 0.69 32.83
N THR A 52 18.87 1.90 33.34
CA THR A 52 20.08 2.22 34.13
C THR A 52 20.18 1.36 35.39
N ASP A 53 19.06 1.19 36.08
CA ASP A 53 19.02 0.45 37.35
C ASP A 53 19.24 -1.04 37.11
N LEU A 54 18.72 -1.57 36.00
CA LEU A 54 18.99 -2.95 35.57
C LEU A 54 20.48 -3.17 35.27
N LEU A 55 21.13 -2.23 34.57
CA LEU A 55 22.56 -2.27 34.29
C LEU A 55 23.41 -2.15 35.57
N ASP A 56 23.00 -1.32 36.51
CA ASP A 56 23.71 -1.18 37.79
C ASP A 56 23.53 -2.40 38.69
N LYS A 57 22.31 -2.97 38.75
CA LYS A 57 22.07 -4.27 39.39
C LYS A 57 22.91 -5.37 38.75
N MET A 58 23.06 -5.37 37.42
CA MET A 58 23.88 -6.37 36.71
C MET A 58 25.35 -6.32 37.15
N LYS A 59 25.90 -5.14 37.44
CA LYS A 59 27.26 -4.98 37.99
C LYS A 59 27.39 -5.44 39.44
N GLN A 60 26.31 -5.36 40.22
CA GLN A 60 26.30 -5.67 41.65
C GLN A 60 25.93 -7.13 41.97
N LYS A 61 25.12 -7.78 41.13
CA LYS A 61 24.59 -9.13 41.37
C LYS A 61 25.57 -10.20 40.89
N THR A 62 26.35 -10.76 41.82
CA THR A 62 27.35 -11.81 41.57
C THR A 62 26.77 -13.12 40.99
N GLN A 63 25.46 -13.34 41.12
CA GLN A 63 24.75 -14.49 40.53
C GLN A 63 24.44 -14.31 39.04
N MET A 64 24.46 -13.07 38.54
CA MET A 64 24.27 -12.79 37.12
C MET A 64 25.52 -13.23 36.36
N PRO A 65 25.39 -14.02 35.28
CA PRO A 65 26.54 -14.42 34.51
C PRO A 65 27.14 -13.22 33.77
N TRP A 66 28.42 -13.33 33.46
CA TRP A 66 29.13 -12.34 32.66
C TRP A 66 28.64 -12.38 31.21
N LEU A 67 28.37 -11.20 30.69
CA LEU A 67 27.97 -10.95 29.31
C LEU A 67 29.09 -10.17 28.61
N PRO A 68 29.25 -10.30 27.29
CA PRO A 68 30.15 -9.47 26.51
C PRO A 68 29.76 -7.99 26.60
N THR A 69 30.63 -7.13 26.10
CA THR A 69 30.31 -5.71 25.89
C THR A 69 29.00 -5.58 25.12
N LYS A 70 28.08 -4.76 25.62
CA LYS A 70 26.71 -4.60 25.09
C LYS A 70 25.83 -5.87 25.16
N GLY A 71 26.21 -6.87 25.95
CA GLY A 71 25.49 -8.15 26.01
C GLY A 71 24.10 -8.05 26.63
N PHE A 72 23.87 -7.12 27.57
CA PHE A 72 22.53 -6.84 28.08
C PHE A 72 21.66 -6.16 27.01
N GLU A 73 22.22 -5.25 26.23
CA GLU A 73 21.53 -4.60 25.11
C GLU A 73 21.16 -5.60 24.02
N GLN A 74 22.04 -6.57 23.72
CA GLN A 74 21.72 -7.68 22.82
C GLN A 74 20.59 -8.55 23.37
N LEU A 75 20.62 -8.88 24.67
CA LEU A 75 19.55 -9.62 25.34
C LEU A 75 18.22 -8.87 25.28
N ALA A 76 18.24 -7.57 25.58
CA ALA A 76 17.06 -6.71 25.54
C ALA A 76 16.50 -6.59 24.12
N LEU A 77 17.36 -6.38 23.11
CA LEU A 77 16.94 -6.31 21.71
C LEU A 77 16.28 -7.62 21.26
N GLU A 78 16.88 -8.77 21.58
CA GLU A 78 16.30 -10.08 21.30
C GLU A 78 14.95 -10.25 22.05
N ALA A 79 14.86 -9.78 23.29
CA ALA A 79 13.63 -9.83 24.07
C ALA A 79 12.51 -8.93 23.50
N PHE A 80 12.87 -7.78 22.92
CA PHE A 80 11.94 -6.90 22.20
C PHE A 80 11.50 -7.50 20.88
N GLN A 81 12.40 -8.15 20.14
CA GLN A 81 12.08 -8.84 18.89
C GLN A 81 11.13 -10.04 19.12
N ARG A 82 11.35 -10.80 20.18
CA ARG A 82 10.40 -11.83 20.66
C ARG A 82 9.17 -11.20 21.35
N GLY A 83 9.24 -9.90 21.61
CA GLY A 83 8.32 -9.05 22.37
C GLY A 83 7.88 -9.65 23.71
N VAL A 84 8.78 -10.38 24.36
CA VAL A 84 8.58 -10.81 25.75
C VAL A 84 8.92 -9.66 26.70
N TRP A 85 9.74 -8.70 26.26
CA TRP A 85 9.95 -7.41 26.89
C TRP A 85 9.55 -6.28 25.93
N GLU A 86 9.41 -5.06 26.45
CA GLU A 86 9.11 -3.85 25.66
C GLU A 86 9.85 -2.65 26.25
N ASP A 87 10.36 -1.79 25.37
CA ASP A 87 10.92 -0.49 25.74
C ASP A 87 9.78 0.55 25.75
N LEU A 88 9.60 1.21 26.90
CA LEU A 88 8.54 2.20 27.10
C LEU A 88 8.90 3.59 26.53
N GLY A 89 10.08 3.76 25.93
CA GLY A 89 10.52 5.00 25.27
C GLY A 89 10.91 6.13 26.24
N ASN A 90 10.68 5.96 27.54
CA ASN A 90 11.04 6.89 28.61
C ASN A 90 12.26 6.41 29.43
N GLY A 91 13.00 5.43 28.90
CA GLY A 91 14.14 4.79 29.58
C GLY A 91 13.77 3.66 30.55
N TYR A 92 12.49 3.28 30.63
CA TYR A 92 12.01 2.09 31.33
C TYR A 92 11.80 0.93 30.38
N LEU A 93 12.03 -0.29 30.89
CA LEU A 93 11.73 -1.54 30.22
C LEU A 93 10.65 -2.27 31.03
N THR A 94 9.72 -2.92 30.34
CA THR A 94 8.79 -3.87 30.95
C THR A 94 9.13 -5.30 30.55
N ARG A 95 9.07 -6.22 31.51
CA ARG A 95 9.13 -7.67 31.24
C ARG A 95 7.75 -8.30 31.00
N LYS A 96 6.71 -7.47 30.97
CA LYS A 96 5.33 -7.87 30.73
C LYS A 96 4.65 -6.86 29.80
N PRO A 97 5.00 -6.87 28.51
CA PRO A 97 4.34 -6.04 27.51
C PRO A 97 2.84 -6.27 27.54
N LYS A 98 2.07 -5.21 27.36
CA LYS A 98 0.61 -5.33 27.28
C LYS A 98 0.23 -5.97 25.94
N PRO A 99 -0.74 -6.90 25.90
CA PRO A 99 -1.29 -7.39 24.65
C PRO A 99 -1.75 -6.21 23.79
N LYS A 100 -1.32 -6.19 22.53
CA LYS A 100 -1.77 -5.20 21.55
C LYS A 100 -2.94 -5.79 20.77
N THR A 101 -3.67 -4.92 20.08
CA THR A 101 -4.72 -5.34 19.16
C THR A 101 -4.11 -5.61 17.79
N THR A 102 -4.50 -6.72 17.17
CA THR A 102 -4.11 -7.00 15.78
C THR A 102 -4.84 -6.06 14.82
N GLU A 103 -4.21 -5.74 13.71
CA GLU A 103 -4.80 -4.89 12.68
C GLU A 103 -4.41 -5.43 11.30
N VAL A 104 -5.30 -5.24 10.33
CA VAL A 104 -5.05 -5.55 8.91
C VAL A 104 -4.88 -4.24 8.15
N ILE A 105 -3.79 -4.14 7.40
CA ILE A 105 -3.53 -3.06 6.45
C ILE A 105 -3.77 -3.61 5.06
N ILE A 106 -4.67 -2.98 4.31
CA ILE A 106 -5.03 -3.38 2.95
C ILE A 106 -4.46 -2.34 1.99
N SER A 107 -3.76 -2.80 0.97
CA SER A 107 -3.30 -1.97 -0.15
C SER A 107 -3.71 -2.61 -1.46
N GLU A 108 -4.11 -1.80 -2.44
CA GLU A 108 -4.41 -2.27 -3.79
C GLU A 108 -3.14 -2.23 -4.65
N ASP A 109 -2.78 -3.35 -5.27
CA ASP A 109 -1.66 -3.42 -6.22
C ASP A 109 -2.05 -2.84 -7.59
N ASN A 110 -3.34 -2.90 -7.93
CA ASN A 110 -3.90 -2.37 -9.18
C ASN A 110 -5.28 -1.76 -8.93
N ALA A 111 -5.73 -0.90 -9.85
CA ALA A 111 -7.16 -0.55 -9.87
C ALA A 111 -7.97 -1.68 -10.55
N PRO A 112 -9.31 -1.69 -10.40
CA PRO A 112 -10.16 -2.74 -10.95
C PRO A 112 -9.95 -2.91 -12.45
N ASP A 113 -9.84 -4.16 -12.88
CA ASP A 113 -9.73 -4.54 -14.29
C ASP A 113 -11.09 -4.54 -15.01
N ASP A 114 -11.11 -5.09 -16.22
CA ASP A 114 -12.32 -5.18 -17.04
C ASP A 114 -13.40 -6.12 -16.48
N ALA A 115 -13.11 -6.92 -15.46
CA ALA A 115 -14.08 -7.71 -14.71
C ALA A 115 -14.36 -7.12 -13.32
N GLY A 116 -13.74 -5.98 -12.98
CA GLY A 116 -13.82 -5.38 -11.64
C GLY A 116 -12.92 -6.08 -10.63
N THR A 117 -11.97 -6.88 -11.12
CA THR A 117 -11.03 -7.63 -10.28
C THR A 117 -9.92 -6.70 -9.82
N VAL A 118 -9.68 -6.70 -8.51
CA VAL A 118 -8.58 -5.99 -7.87
C VAL A 118 -7.69 -7.01 -7.19
N ARG A 119 -6.37 -6.78 -7.28
CA ARG A 119 -5.39 -7.51 -6.49
C ARG A 119 -5.08 -6.71 -5.24
N LEU A 120 -5.47 -7.27 -4.10
CA LEU A 120 -5.20 -6.75 -2.77
C LEU A 120 -3.92 -7.37 -2.25
N LYS A 121 -3.13 -6.55 -1.56
CA LYS A 121 -1.99 -6.95 -0.77
C LYS A 121 -2.27 -6.62 0.68
N ILE A 122 -2.09 -7.61 1.54
CA ILE A 122 -2.53 -7.58 2.92
C ILE A 122 -1.31 -7.64 3.82
N ALA A 123 -1.16 -6.65 4.68
CA ALA A 123 -0.18 -6.65 5.75
C ALA A 123 -0.90 -6.70 7.10
N THR A 124 -0.19 -7.16 8.14
CA THR A 124 -0.75 -7.23 9.49
C THR A 124 0.13 -6.51 10.49
N VAL A 125 -0.50 -5.88 11.47
CA VAL A 125 0.18 -5.26 12.61
C VAL A 125 -0.14 -6.07 13.86
N ASN A 126 0.87 -6.29 14.71
CA ASN A 126 0.76 -7.01 15.98
C ASN A 126 0.22 -8.45 15.89
N ALA A 127 0.22 -9.10 14.72
CA ALA A 127 -0.32 -10.46 14.55
C ALA A 127 0.75 -11.58 14.64
N GLY A 128 1.94 -11.25 15.18
CA GLY A 128 3.07 -12.17 15.32
C GLY A 128 3.83 -12.43 14.01
N ASN A 129 4.79 -13.36 14.05
CA ASN A 129 5.66 -13.68 12.90
C ASN A 129 4.98 -14.57 11.85
N SER A 130 3.85 -15.18 12.19
CA SER A 130 3.11 -16.08 11.30
C SER A 130 1.62 -15.82 11.50
N PRO A 131 1.14 -14.65 11.06
CA PRO A 131 -0.24 -14.25 11.25
C PRO A 131 -1.21 -15.19 10.50
N ARG A 132 -2.40 -15.40 11.07
CA ARG A 132 -3.52 -16.04 10.34
C ARG A 132 -4.48 -14.95 9.90
N ILE A 133 -4.63 -14.78 8.60
CA ILE A 133 -5.52 -13.77 8.03
C ILE A 133 -6.76 -14.46 7.50
N HIS A 134 -7.87 -14.34 8.23
CA HIS A 134 -9.18 -14.78 7.76
C HIS A 134 -9.76 -13.72 6.83
N TYR A 135 -10.54 -14.14 5.84
CA TYR A 135 -11.24 -13.22 4.95
C TYR A 135 -12.63 -13.74 4.57
N GLN A 136 -13.52 -12.81 4.22
CA GLN A 136 -14.83 -13.13 3.66
C GLN A 136 -15.19 -12.10 2.59
N GLU A 137 -15.54 -12.58 1.40
CA GLU A 137 -16.07 -11.77 0.30
C GLU A 137 -17.57 -11.57 0.47
N ASP A 138 -18.06 -10.34 0.24
CA ASP A 138 -19.45 -9.91 0.31
C ASP A 138 -20.19 -10.40 1.58
N GLY A 139 -19.49 -10.43 2.73
CA GLY A 139 -20.03 -10.93 4.00
C GLY A 139 -19.17 -10.62 5.22
N GLU A 140 -19.62 -11.08 6.39
CA GLU A 140 -18.90 -10.90 7.65
C GLU A 140 -17.82 -11.97 7.84
N VAL A 141 -16.61 -11.53 8.15
CA VAL A 141 -15.49 -12.43 8.44
C VAL A 141 -15.53 -12.90 9.89
N SER A 142 -15.13 -14.15 10.11
CA SER A 142 -14.93 -14.73 11.45
C SER A 142 -13.69 -15.61 11.47
N GLU A 143 -13.29 -16.08 12.64
CA GLU A 143 -12.21 -17.08 12.79
C GLU A 143 -12.54 -18.44 12.14
N LYS A 144 -13.78 -18.65 11.67
CA LYS A 144 -14.19 -19.83 10.89
C LYS A 144 -14.13 -19.60 9.39
N SER A 145 -13.97 -18.36 8.94
CA SER A 145 -13.86 -18.02 7.54
C SER A 145 -12.55 -18.56 6.95
N PRO A 146 -12.45 -18.70 5.62
CA PRO A 146 -11.22 -19.13 4.96
C PRO A 146 -10.01 -18.28 5.37
N VAL A 147 -8.85 -18.93 5.45
CA VAL A 147 -7.57 -18.27 5.73
C VAL A 147 -6.86 -18.02 4.40
N LEU A 148 -6.28 -16.84 4.23
CA LEU A 148 -5.41 -16.55 3.10
C LEU A 148 -4.16 -17.43 3.15
N ASN A 149 -3.82 -18.05 2.02
CA ASN A 149 -2.58 -18.81 1.88
C ASN A 149 -1.37 -17.90 1.63
N GLU A 150 -1.61 -16.76 0.98
CA GLU A 150 -0.61 -15.74 0.64
C GLU A 150 -1.09 -14.39 1.13
N ASP A 151 -0.17 -13.45 1.29
CA ASP A 151 -0.46 -12.06 1.68
C ASP A 151 -1.12 -11.24 0.53
N SER A 152 -1.72 -11.92 -0.46
CA SER A 152 -2.43 -11.28 -1.55
C SER A 152 -3.74 -12.01 -1.91
N LEU A 153 -4.74 -11.25 -2.33
CA LEU A 153 -6.04 -11.75 -2.76
C LEU A 153 -6.46 -11.05 -4.05
N ALA A 154 -6.74 -11.83 -5.11
CA ALA A 154 -7.40 -11.30 -6.30
C ALA A 154 -8.91 -11.54 -6.17
N THR A 155 -9.70 -10.48 -6.23
CA THR A 155 -11.14 -10.53 -5.95
C THR A 155 -11.90 -9.52 -6.80
N ASN A 156 -13.12 -9.88 -7.20
CA ASN A 156 -14.09 -8.97 -7.82
C ASN A 156 -15.31 -8.73 -6.90
N ALA A 157 -15.22 -9.09 -5.62
CA ALA A 157 -16.27 -8.81 -4.64
C ALA A 157 -16.48 -7.29 -4.48
N LEU A 158 -17.67 -6.89 -4.03
CA LEU A 158 -17.95 -5.49 -3.72
C LEU A 158 -17.31 -5.07 -2.39
N ARG A 159 -17.25 -6.01 -1.44
CA ARG A 159 -16.58 -5.81 -0.16
C ARG A 159 -15.83 -7.06 0.24
N VAL A 160 -14.71 -6.89 0.92
CA VAL A 160 -13.98 -8.00 1.55
C VAL A 160 -13.64 -7.58 2.97
N GLN A 161 -14.04 -8.39 3.95
CA GLN A 161 -13.61 -8.22 5.32
C GLN A 161 -12.42 -9.11 5.61
N PHE A 162 -11.43 -8.57 6.32
CA PHE A 162 -10.23 -9.29 6.75
C PHE A 162 -10.10 -9.25 8.27
N LEU A 163 -9.64 -10.35 8.87
CA LEU A 163 -9.41 -10.48 10.29
C LEU A 163 -8.05 -11.12 10.54
N ALA A 164 -7.14 -10.38 11.18
CA ALA A 164 -5.83 -10.90 11.57
C ALA A 164 -5.88 -11.51 12.97
N VAL A 165 -5.45 -12.75 13.09
CA VAL A 165 -5.33 -13.48 14.36
C VAL A 165 -3.86 -13.79 14.61
N ASP A 166 -3.38 -13.49 15.82
CA ASP A 166 -2.07 -13.92 16.32
C ASP A 166 -2.18 -15.36 16.86
N PRO A 167 -1.62 -16.38 16.18
CA PRO A 167 -1.78 -17.77 16.61
C PRO A 167 -1.07 -18.08 17.92
N THR A 168 -0.16 -17.21 18.37
CA THR A 168 0.54 -17.37 19.66
C THR A 168 -0.34 -16.97 20.85
N GLY A 169 -1.45 -16.26 20.60
CA GLY A 169 -2.33 -15.73 21.65
C GLY A 169 -1.73 -14.59 22.47
N LYS A 170 -0.58 -14.06 22.05
CA LYS A 170 0.10 -12.96 22.74
C LYS A 170 -0.64 -11.64 22.59
N ASN A 171 -1.20 -11.40 21.41
CA ASN A 171 -1.99 -10.23 21.09
C ASN A 171 -3.47 -10.58 20.98
N ILE A 172 -4.32 -9.57 21.16
CA ILE A 172 -5.78 -9.71 21.11
C ILE A 172 -6.22 -9.49 19.67
N THR A 173 -7.07 -10.38 19.16
CA THR A 173 -7.69 -10.22 17.84
C THR A 173 -8.48 -8.91 17.78
N GLY A 174 -8.12 -8.04 16.85
CA GLY A 174 -8.81 -6.79 16.58
C GLY A 174 -10.10 -6.93 15.79
N PRO A 175 -10.80 -5.81 15.54
CA PRO A 175 -11.98 -5.83 14.70
C PRO A 175 -11.61 -6.16 13.24
N PRO A 176 -12.55 -6.74 12.46
CA PRO A 176 -12.38 -6.88 11.03
C PRO A 176 -12.15 -5.55 10.32
N GLN A 177 -11.23 -5.54 9.35
CA GLN A 177 -11.04 -4.42 8.44
C GLN A 177 -11.76 -4.69 7.13
N THR A 178 -12.56 -3.73 6.67
CA THR A 178 -13.32 -3.86 5.43
C THR A 178 -12.62 -3.11 4.30
N TRP A 179 -12.31 -3.81 3.22
CA TRP A 179 -12.03 -3.19 1.93
C TRP A 179 -13.31 -3.12 1.11
N GLN A 180 -13.47 -2.03 0.37
CA GLN A 180 -14.60 -1.78 -0.50
C GLN A 180 -14.09 -1.55 -1.92
N ASN A 181 -14.64 -2.31 -2.86
CA ASN A 181 -14.34 -2.18 -4.28
C ASN A 181 -15.05 -0.96 -4.88
N ARG A 182 -14.68 -0.62 -6.11
CA ARG A 182 -15.28 0.45 -6.90
C ARG A 182 -16.04 -0.13 -8.08
N LEU A 183 -17.19 0.50 -8.40
CA LEU A 183 -17.91 0.19 -9.62
C LEU A 183 -17.22 0.94 -10.77
N VAL A 184 -16.92 0.23 -11.87
CA VAL A 184 -16.32 0.82 -13.06
C VAL A 184 -17.33 0.74 -14.19
N ILE A 185 -17.81 1.92 -14.62
CA ILE A 185 -18.68 2.06 -15.79
C ILE A 185 -17.79 2.19 -17.03
N ARG A 186 -18.08 1.38 -18.04
CA ARG A 186 -17.44 1.39 -19.37
C ARG A 186 -18.49 1.39 -20.47
N ASN A 187 -18.05 1.72 -21.67
CA ASN A 187 -18.89 1.65 -22.86
C ASN A 187 -18.13 0.95 -24.00
N ARG A 188 -18.90 0.40 -24.95
CA ARG A 188 -18.42 -0.01 -26.27
C ARG A 188 -19.29 0.70 -27.29
N PHE A 189 -18.66 1.50 -28.15
CA PHE A 189 -19.35 2.25 -29.19
C PHE A 189 -19.06 1.63 -30.54
N ASP A 190 -20.11 1.29 -31.29
CA ASP A 190 -20.02 0.90 -32.69
C ASP A 190 -20.32 2.12 -33.56
N GLU A 191 -19.33 2.63 -34.27
CA GLU A 191 -19.48 3.82 -35.13
C GLU A 191 -20.36 3.58 -36.36
N THR A 192 -20.47 2.33 -36.84
CA THR A 192 -21.20 2.01 -38.07
C THR A 192 -22.70 1.96 -37.83
N SER A 193 -23.10 1.23 -36.79
CA SER A 193 -24.50 1.16 -36.35
C SER A 193 -24.89 2.35 -35.46
N ARG A 194 -23.88 3.05 -34.91
CA ARG A 194 -24.02 4.13 -33.94
C ARG A 194 -24.74 3.71 -32.65
N THR A 195 -24.43 2.51 -32.18
CA THR A 195 -24.97 1.94 -30.94
C THR A 195 -23.93 1.97 -29.81
N VAL A 196 -24.37 2.31 -28.60
CA VAL A 196 -23.56 2.26 -27.39
C VAL A 196 -24.01 1.11 -26.51
N GLU A 197 -23.10 0.20 -26.22
CA GLU A 197 -23.26 -0.81 -25.17
C GLU A 197 -22.62 -0.29 -23.88
N LEU A 198 -23.31 -0.44 -22.74
CA LEU A 198 -22.81 -0.03 -21.43
C LEU A 198 -22.50 -1.27 -20.58
N PHE A 199 -21.40 -1.19 -19.83
CA PHE A 199 -20.93 -2.25 -18.95
C PHE A 199 -20.64 -1.68 -17.58
N VAL A 200 -20.98 -2.45 -16.54
CA VAL A 200 -20.56 -2.19 -15.17
C VAL A 200 -19.81 -3.41 -14.67
N ALA A 201 -18.69 -3.16 -14.00
CA ALA A 201 -17.95 -4.18 -13.28
C ALA A 201 -17.71 -3.72 -11.82
N PRO A 202 -17.67 -4.64 -10.85
CA PRO A 202 -17.87 -6.09 -11.00
C PRO A 202 -19.32 -6.51 -11.23
N LYS A 203 -20.30 -5.80 -10.66
CA LYS A 203 -21.74 -6.00 -10.85
C LYS A 203 -22.51 -4.74 -10.46
N GLY A 204 -23.70 -4.54 -11.03
CA GLY A 204 -24.57 -3.41 -10.69
C GLY A 204 -25.71 -3.23 -11.70
N THR A 205 -26.71 -2.46 -11.32
CA THR A 205 -27.78 -2.04 -12.25
C THR A 205 -27.38 -0.71 -12.88
N ILE A 206 -27.54 -0.57 -14.19
CA ILE A 206 -27.21 0.66 -14.92
C ILE A 206 -28.49 1.43 -15.22
N ARG A 207 -28.47 2.74 -14.98
CA ARG A 207 -29.49 3.69 -15.44
C ARG A 207 -28.84 4.80 -16.24
N TYR A 208 -29.57 5.33 -17.21
CA TYR A 208 -29.03 6.36 -18.08
C TYR A 208 -30.07 7.40 -18.53
N THR A 209 -29.56 8.56 -18.96
CA THR A 209 -30.33 9.62 -19.61
C THR A 209 -29.53 10.19 -20.78
N LEU A 210 -30.26 10.74 -21.77
CA LEU A 210 -29.69 11.38 -22.97
C LEU A 210 -30.00 12.89 -23.02
N ASP A 211 -30.85 13.37 -22.12
CA ASP A 211 -31.34 14.76 -22.07
C ASP A 211 -30.61 15.63 -21.03
N GLY A 212 -29.61 15.08 -20.34
CA GLY A 212 -28.86 15.76 -19.28
C GLY A 212 -29.53 15.76 -17.91
N SER A 213 -30.68 15.11 -17.73
CA SER A 213 -31.30 14.93 -16.42
C SER A 213 -30.55 13.90 -15.55
N GLU A 214 -30.81 13.89 -14.24
CA GLU A 214 -30.11 13.02 -13.28
C GLU A 214 -30.30 11.53 -13.61
N ALA A 215 -29.21 10.86 -13.98
CA ALA A 215 -29.19 9.47 -14.45
C ALA A 215 -29.74 8.46 -13.41
N ARG A 216 -29.66 8.76 -12.11
CA ARG A 216 -30.29 7.93 -11.06
C ARG A 216 -31.79 7.72 -11.28
N ASN A 217 -32.47 8.72 -11.84
CA ASN A 217 -33.90 8.70 -12.15
C ASN A 217 -34.18 8.38 -13.63
N GLY A 218 -33.14 8.00 -14.37
CA GLY A 218 -33.21 7.71 -15.80
C GLY A 218 -33.83 6.34 -16.13
N ALA A 219 -33.74 5.99 -17.40
CA ALA A 219 -34.18 4.70 -17.91
C ALA A 219 -33.23 3.58 -17.46
N GLU A 220 -33.78 2.42 -17.10
CA GLU A 220 -32.99 1.23 -16.81
C GLU A 220 -32.39 0.66 -18.10
N TYR A 221 -31.08 0.45 -18.09
CA TYR A 221 -30.35 -0.07 -19.24
C TYR A 221 -30.57 -1.59 -19.35
N SER A 222 -31.14 -2.01 -20.47
CA SER A 222 -31.41 -3.43 -20.79
C SER A 222 -30.90 -3.83 -22.19
N ASP A 223 -30.85 -2.88 -23.13
CA ASP A 223 -30.43 -3.09 -24.52
C ASP A 223 -29.49 -1.96 -24.99
N PRO A 224 -28.65 -2.18 -26.02
CA PRO A 224 -27.78 -1.15 -26.60
C PRO A 224 -28.52 0.14 -26.96
N ILE A 225 -27.92 1.29 -26.64
CA ILE A 225 -28.53 2.60 -26.87
C ILE A 225 -28.25 3.04 -28.30
N GLN A 226 -29.29 3.27 -29.09
CA GLN A 226 -29.17 3.86 -30.42
C GLN A 226 -28.98 5.38 -30.32
N LEU A 227 -27.86 5.90 -30.82
CA LEU A 227 -27.62 7.35 -30.86
C LEU A 227 -28.14 7.96 -32.18
N THR A 228 -28.52 9.24 -32.11
CA THR A 228 -28.93 10.04 -33.29
C THR A 228 -27.71 10.55 -34.06
N GLY A 229 -27.87 11.14 -35.26
CA GLY A 229 -26.79 11.72 -36.07
C GLY A 229 -25.96 12.83 -35.41
N GLU A 230 -26.47 13.45 -34.36
CA GLU A 230 -25.89 14.60 -33.66
C GLU A 230 -25.02 14.22 -32.46
N GLU A 231 -24.16 15.12 -32.00
CA GLU A 231 -23.40 14.93 -30.76
C GLU A 231 -24.35 14.54 -29.61
N THR A 232 -24.02 13.48 -28.88
CA THR A 232 -24.88 12.95 -27.80
C THR A 232 -24.04 12.62 -26.57
N THR A 233 -24.45 13.15 -25.43
CA THR A 233 -23.88 12.79 -24.12
C THR A 233 -24.79 11.80 -23.42
N VAL A 234 -24.24 10.64 -23.07
CA VAL A 234 -24.91 9.62 -22.28
C VAL A 234 -24.49 9.79 -20.82
N TYR A 235 -25.44 10.14 -19.96
CA TYR A 235 -25.23 10.23 -18.52
C TYR A 235 -25.59 8.89 -17.91
N VAL A 236 -24.68 8.30 -17.15
CA VAL A 236 -24.81 6.93 -16.64
C VAL A 236 -24.65 6.93 -15.12
N PHE A 237 -25.55 6.22 -14.44
CA PHE A 237 -25.51 5.94 -13.02
C PHE A 237 -25.54 4.44 -12.81
N THR A 238 -24.75 3.94 -11.86
CA THR A 238 -24.86 2.56 -11.42
C THR A 238 -24.78 2.46 -9.90
N GLU A 239 -25.48 1.47 -9.35
CA GLU A 239 -25.52 1.19 -7.93
C GLU A 239 -25.51 -0.33 -7.68
N CYS A 240 -24.78 -0.75 -6.65
CA CYS A 240 -24.83 -2.10 -6.12
C CYS A 240 -24.45 -2.10 -4.63
N ASP A 241 -25.32 -2.66 -3.77
CA ASP A 241 -25.13 -2.77 -2.31
C ASP A 241 -24.66 -1.47 -1.61
N GLY A 242 -25.16 -0.32 -2.07
CA GLY A 242 -24.82 1.01 -1.54
C GLY A 242 -23.47 1.58 -2.03
N ILE A 243 -22.82 0.92 -2.99
CA ILE A 243 -21.72 1.48 -3.78
C ILE A 243 -22.33 2.09 -5.03
N GLU A 244 -21.96 3.32 -5.34
CA GLU A 244 -22.52 4.07 -6.46
C GLU A 244 -21.40 4.65 -7.31
N GLU A 245 -21.61 4.71 -8.62
CA GLU A 245 -20.71 5.40 -9.54
C GLU A 245 -21.53 6.17 -10.58
N LYS A 246 -21.04 7.34 -10.98
CA LYS A 246 -21.60 8.14 -12.05
C LYS A 246 -20.54 8.39 -13.11
N ARG A 247 -20.93 8.31 -14.37
CA ARG A 247 -20.04 8.63 -15.49
C ARG A 247 -20.83 9.25 -16.63
N LYS A 248 -20.20 10.19 -17.34
CA LYS A 248 -20.72 10.73 -18.59
C LYS A 248 -19.83 10.29 -19.74
N PHE A 249 -20.45 9.91 -20.85
CA PHE A 249 -19.77 9.58 -22.09
C PHE A 249 -20.30 10.49 -23.20
N THR A 250 -19.42 11.31 -23.77
CA THR A 250 -19.76 12.16 -24.91
C THR A 250 -19.34 11.49 -26.19
N PHE A 251 -20.26 11.38 -27.14
CA PHE A 251 -20.03 10.83 -28.48
C PHE A 251 -20.24 11.93 -29.51
N ASP A 252 -19.22 12.16 -30.34
CA ASP A 252 -19.28 13.14 -31.41
C ASP A 252 -20.34 12.81 -32.46
N LYS A 253 -20.68 13.82 -33.25
CA LYS A 253 -21.50 13.64 -34.45
C LYS A 253 -20.83 12.67 -35.43
N SER A 254 -21.66 12.05 -36.28
CA SER A 254 -21.19 11.06 -37.25
C SER A 254 -20.11 11.64 -38.16
N GLY A 255 -19.00 10.93 -38.32
CA GLY A 255 -17.89 11.30 -39.23
C GLY A 255 -16.87 12.29 -38.65
N ALA A 256 -16.88 12.56 -37.35
CA ALA A 256 -15.79 13.27 -36.68
C ALA A 256 -14.57 12.34 -36.49
N THR A 257 -13.38 12.78 -36.89
CA THR A 257 -12.12 12.01 -36.82
C THR A 257 -11.23 12.37 -35.63
N GLU A 258 -11.57 13.39 -34.84
CA GLU A 258 -10.74 13.88 -33.71
C GLU A 258 -11.58 14.02 -32.44
N VAL A 259 -11.05 13.54 -31.31
CA VAL A 259 -11.62 13.76 -29.97
C VAL A 259 -11.66 15.26 -29.70
N ARG A 260 -12.85 15.87 -29.70
CA ARG A 260 -12.97 17.31 -29.45
C ARG A 260 -12.84 17.63 -27.97
N ILE A 261 -11.76 18.34 -27.62
CA ILE A 261 -11.57 18.94 -26.30
C ILE A 261 -11.96 20.42 -26.39
N ILE A 262 -12.87 20.88 -25.53
CA ILE A 262 -13.31 22.27 -25.45
C ILE A 262 -12.16 23.09 -24.81
N PRO A 263 -11.49 23.99 -25.54
CA PRO A 263 -10.22 24.58 -25.08
C PRO A 263 -10.34 25.42 -23.80
N ASP A 264 -11.48 26.07 -23.58
CA ASP A 264 -11.72 27.07 -22.54
C ASP A 264 -12.38 26.52 -21.26
N LYS A 265 -12.74 25.22 -21.23
CA LYS A 265 -13.34 24.57 -20.06
C LYS A 265 -12.34 23.66 -19.35
N PRO A 266 -12.43 23.49 -18.02
CA PRO A 266 -11.65 22.47 -17.30
C PRO A 266 -11.82 21.10 -17.93
N ALA A 267 -10.76 20.29 -17.91
CA ALA A 267 -10.80 18.94 -18.45
C ALA A 267 -10.16 17.96 -17.48
N THR A 268 -10.77 16.79 -17.35
CA THR A 268 -10.20 15.66 -16.62
C THR A 268 -10.00 14.50 -17.58
N LEU A 269 -8.75 14.05 -17.72
CA LEU A 269 -8.46 12.78 -18.38
C LEU A 269 -8.59 11.67 -17.34
N SER A 270 -9.39 10.66 -17.62
CA SER A 270 -9.57 9.46 -16.79
C SER A 270 -9.45 8.21 -17.66
N SER A 271 -8.28 7.55 -17.57
CA SER A 271 -7.99 6.36 -18.37
C SER A 271 -8.04 5.09 -17.52
N PRO A 272 -8.69 3.99 -17.99
CA PRO A 272 -8.71 2.73 -17.26
C PRO A 272 -7.31 2.12 -17.12
N SER A 273 -6.45 2.30 -18.13
CA SER A 273 -5.04 1.92 -18.13
C SER A 273 -4.16 3.12 -17.77
N PRO A 274 -3.13 2.97 -16.90
CA PRO A 274 -2.22 4.08 -16.61
C PRO A 274 -1.56 4.63 -17.88
N LYS A 275 -1.59 5.95 -18.05
CA LYS A 275 -0.76 6.65 -19.04
C LYS A 275 0.66 6.73 -18.48
N ARG A 276 1.66 6.49 -19.32
CA ARG A 276 3.05 6.32 -18.88
C ARG A 276 3.98 7.33 -19.54
N LEU A 277 4.74 8.04 -18.72
CA LEU A 277 5.94 8.78 -19.09
C LEU A 277 7.12 7.80 -18.97
N ASP A 278 7.48 7.20 -20.11
CA ASP A 278 8.31 6.00 -20.18
C ASP A 278 9.80 6.20 -19.91
N ASN A 279 10.26 7.45 -19.75
CA ASN A 279 11.65 7.79 -19.49
C ASN A 279 11.78 9.09 -18.67
N SER A 280 13.01 9.35 -18.19
CA SER A 280 13.29 10.52 -17.35
C SER A 280 13.00 11.83 -18.07
N ALA A 281 13.37 11.97 -19.35
CA ALA A 281 13.17 13.21 -20.10
C ALA A 281 11.68 13.56 -20.20
N LYS A 282 10.83 12.59 -20.60
CA LYS A 282 9.37 12.77 -20.64
C LYS A 282 8.79 13.04 -19.25
N THR A 283 9.33 12.41 -18.21
CA THR A 283 8.85 12.62 -16.84
C THR A 283 9.12 14.05 -16.38
N TYR A 284 10.34 14.55 -16.52
CA TYR A 284 10.69 15.92 -16.14
C TYR A 284 10.02 16.98 -17.03
N GLU A 285 9.91 16.72 -18.33
CA GLU A 285 9.16 17.60 -19.24
C GLU A 285 7.68 17.66 -18.85
N GLY A 286 7.07 16.50 -18.56
CA GLY A 286 5.69 16.44 -18.09
C GLY A 286 5.48 17.15 -16.76
N LEU A 287 6.36 16.97 -15.78
CA LEU A 287 6.29 17.67 -14.50
C LEU A 287 6.46 19.19 -14.67
N LYS A 288 7.38 19.63 -15.53
CA LYS A 288 7.55 21.04 -15.86
C LYS A 288 6.28 21.65 -16.46
N ILE A 289 5.71 21.03 -17.49
CA ILE A 289 4.47 21.49 -18.13
C ILE A 289 3.33 21.51 -17.10
N ALA A 290 3.26 20.47 -16.25
CA ALA A 290 2.25 20.39 -15.21
C ALA A 290 2.39 21.49 -14.16
N GLY A 291 3.61 21.84 -13.74
CA GLY A 291 3.87 22.97 -12.85
C GLY A 291 3.51 24.31 -13.48
N GLU A 292 3.88 24.54 -14.74
CA GLU A 292 3.57 25.78 -15.47
C GLU A 292 2.06 26.01 -15.66
N LYS A 293 1.30 24.91 -15.79
CA LYS A 293 -0.13 24.92 -16.10
C LYS A 293 -1.03 24.53 -14.94
N ASN A 294 -0.49 24.35 -13.73
CA ASN A 294 -1.23 23.88 -12.55
C ASN A 294 -2.03 22.58 -12.81
N ILE A 295 -1.41 21.62 -13.48
CA ILE A 295 -1.98 20.29 -13.73
C ILE A 295 -1.73 19.40 -12.51
N GLU A 296 -2.76 18.67 -12.09
CA GLU A 296 -2.68 17.72 -10.99
C GLU A 296 -2.84 16.28 -11.51
N PHE A 297 -2.11 15.36 -10.88
CA PHE A 297 -2.17 13.94 -11.16
C PHE A 297 -2.92 13.21 -10.04
N GLU A 298 -3.52 12.07 -10.34
CA GLU A 298 -4.14 11.19 -9.36
C GLU A 298 -3.92 9.72 -9.77
N GLN A 299 -3.78 8.84 -8.76
CA GLN A 299 -3.35 7.44 -8.91
C GLN A 299 -1.98 7.34 -9.60
N VAL A 300 -0.96 7.91 -8.95
CA VAL A 300 0.40 8.03 -9.51
C VAL A 300 1.27 6.88 -9.06
N THR A 301 2.00 6.29 -9.99
CA THR A 301 3.09 5.34 -9.72
C THR A 301 4.40 5.93 -10.23
N LEU A 302 5.37 6.02 -9.34
CA LEU A 302 6.72 6.49 -9.63
C LEU A 302 7.70 5.34 -9.42
N MET A 303 8.51 5.07 -10.44
CA MET A 303 9.62 4.12 -10.39
C MET A 303 10.92 4.89 -10.63
N VAL A 304 11.84 4.79 -9.67
CA VAL A 304 13.14 5.47 -9.71
C VAL A 304 14.25 4.43 -9.58
N GLY A 305 15.15 4.37 -10.55
CA GLY A 305 16.26 3.42 -10.59
C GLY A 305 15.92 2.10 -11.29
N SER A 306 16.80 1.13 -11.11
CA SER A 306 16.66 -0.23 -11.68
C SER A 306 17.23 -1.26 -10.71
N ALA A 307 16.76 -2.50 -10.81
CA ALA A 307 17.22 -3.57 -9.92
C ALA A 307 18.77 -3.68 -9.94
N PRO A 308 19.43 -3.82 -8.78
CA PRO A 308 18.87 -4.08 -7.45
C PRO A 308 18.51 -2.82 -6.63
N ARG A 309 18.76 -1.60 -7.14
CA ARG A 309 18.48 -0.34 -6.45
C ARG A 309 17.34 0.39 -7.13
N VAL A 310 16.12 0.01 -6.77
CA VAL A 310 14.88 0.57 -7.30
C VAL A 310 13.98 1.03 -6.15
N VAL A 311 13.38 2.20 -6.32
CA VAL A 311 12.31 2.71 -5.46
C VAL A 311 11.01 2.66 -6.24
N HIS A 312 9.98 2.10 -5.62
CA HIS A 312 8.61 2.15 -6.09
C HIS A 312 7.78 2.96 -5.10
N LEU A 313 7.21 4.07 -5.57
CA LEU A 313 6.27 4.89 -4.82
C LEU A 313 4.92 4.81 -5.53
N SER A 314 3.87 4.45 -4.80
CA SER A 314 2.50 4.42 -5.31
C SER A 314 1.63 5.33 -4.44
N LEU A 315 0.97 6.28 -5.08
CA LEU A 315 0.08 7.26 -4.48
C LEU A 315 -1.32 6.95 -5.00
N GLY A 316 -2.26 6.68 -4.08
CA GLY A 316 -3.62 6.25 -4.40
C GLY A 316 -4.49 7.37 -4.98
N GLU A 317 -5.76 7.39 -4.57
CA GLU A 317 -6.74 8.41 -4.98
C GLU A 317 -6.51 9.75 -4.26
N MET A 318 -5.37 10.37 -4.55
CA MET A 318 -4.95 11.65 -4.02
C MET A 318 -4.56 12.55 -5.18
N LYS A 319 -5.11 13.78 -5.20
CA LYS A 319 -4.66 14.82 -6.13
C LYS A 319 -3.30 15.33 -5.67
N ILE A 320 -2.32 15.22 -6.56
CA ILE A 320 -0.96 15.67 -6.31
C ILE A 320 -0.49 16.58 -7.44
N ASN A 321 0.20 17.66 -7.09
CA ASN A 321 0.75 18.60 -8.05
C ASN A 321 2.18 18.20 -8.45
N ALA A 322 2.72 18.89 -9.46
CA ALA A 322 4.08 18.65 -9.93
C ALA A 322 5.14 18.95 -8.85
N GLU A 323 4.96 20.03 -8.09
CA GLU A 323 5.93 20.47 -7.05
C GLU A 323 6.17 19.38 -5.99
N PHE A 324 5.09 18.71 -5.53
CA PHE A 324 5.20 17.60 -4.59
C PHE A 324 6.01 16.44 -5.18
N ILE A 325 5.71 16.05 -6.43
CA ILE A 325 6.40 14.93 -7.09
C ILE A 325 7.88 15.27 -7.32
N GLU A 326 8.20 16.51 -7.68
CA GLU A 326 9.57 16.99 -7.85
C GLU A 326 10.36 16.99 -6.53
N ALA A 327 9.74 17.42 -5.43
CA ALA A 327 10.35 17.40 -4.10
C ALA A 327 10.66 15.96 -3.63
N GLU A 328 9.72 15.04 -3.84
CA GLU A 328 9.92 13.62 -3.53
C GLU A 328 10.99 12.99 -4.42
N LEU A 329 11.00 13.30 -5.73
CA LEU A 329 12.05 12.84 -6.63
C LEU A 329 13.43 13.32 -6.19
N ALA A 330 13.56 14.59 -5.82
CA ALA A 330 14.81 15.14 -5.33
C ALA A 330 15.30 14.41 -4.07
N HIS A 331 14.39 14.05 -3.15
CA HIS A 331 14.74 13.28 -1.96
C HIS A 331 15.16 11.84 -2.30
N LEU A 332 14.36 11.13 -3.11
CA LEU A 332 14.63 9.74 -3.49
C LEU A 332 15.93 9.59 -4.29
N GLN A 333 16.26 10.57 -5.13
CA GLN A 333 17.50 10.58 -5.91
C GLN A 333 18.75 10.66 -5.04
N THR A 334 18.68 11.19 -3.81
CA THR A 334 19.83 11.17 -2.88
C THR A 334 20.27 9.74 -2.49
N LEU A 335 19.40 8.74 -2.69
CA LEU A 335 19.63 7.35 -2.38
C LEU A 335 20.14 6.53 -3.59
N LEU A 336 20.16 7.13 -4.78
CA LEU A 336 20.40 6.46 -6.07
C LEU A 336 21.50 7.16 -6.88
N PRO A 337 22.08 6.48 -7.90
CA PRO A 337 23.00 7.14 -8.84
C PRO A 337 22.31 8.29 -9.58
N PRO A 338 23.03 9.37 -9.96
CA PRO A 338 22.44 10.53 -10.66
C PRO A 338 21.73 10.17 -11.98
N GLU A 339 22.24 9.16 -12.68
CA GLU A 339 21.71 8.63 -13.93
C GLU A 339 20.59 7.57 -13.75
N ALA A 340 20.04 7.44 -12.54
CA ALA A 340 18.93 6.53 -12.28
C ALA A 340 17.72 6.88 -13.17
N PRO A 341 17.16 5.92 -13.93
CA PRO A 341 16.00 6.18 -14.75
C PRO A 341 14.77 6.51 -13.89
N VAL A 342 13.93 7.41 -14.39
CA VAL A 342 12.67 7.80 -13.75
C VAL A 342 11.54 7.48 -14.72
N VAL A 343 10.52 6.79 -14.21
CA VAL A 343 9.29 6.50 -14.94
C VAL A 343 8.12 6.92 -14.06
N LEU A 344 7.23 7.74 -14.62
CA LEU A 344 6.00 8.16 -13.97
C LEU A 344 4.81 7.58 -14.73
N SER A 345 3.81 7.09 -14.03
CA SER A 345 2.52 6.67 -14.60
C SER A 345 1.38 7.25 -13.76
N PHE A 346 0.27 7.57 -14.39
CA PHE A 346 -0.93 8.11 -13.73
C PHE A 346 -2.19 7.60 -14.42
N LYS A 347 -3.32 7.53 -13.70
CA LYS A 347 -4.62 7.18 -14.32
C LYS A 347 -5.50 8.38 -14.58
N LYS A 348 -5.36 9.43 -13.76
CA LYS A 348 -6.15 10.66 -13.88
C LYS A 348 -5.26 11.88 -13.96
N LEU A 349 -5.67 12.83 -14.80
CA LEU A 349 -5.03 14.13 -14.98
C LEU A 349 -6.11 15.21 -14.91
N HIS A 350 -5.95 16.18 -14.02
CA HIS A 350 -6.86 17.31 -13.85
C HIS A 350 -6.21 18.56 -14.41
N THR A 351 -6.81 19.17 -15.44
CA THR A 351 -6.28 20.38 -16.08
C THR A 351 -7.24 21.57 -15.90
N PRO A 352 -6.71 22.79 -15.69
CA PRO A 352 -7.56 23.98 -15.59
C PRO A 352 -8.35 24.27 -16.88
N THR A 353 -7.79 23.91 -18.03
CA THR A 353 -8.43 24.09 -19.34
C THR A 353 -8.22 22.88 -20.25
N GLY A 354 -9.09 22.70 -21.23
CA GLY A 354 -8.96 21.67 -22.26
C GLY A 354 -7.75 21.91 -23.16
N TYR A 355 -7.40 23.18 -23.40
CA TYR A 355 -6.17 23.55 -24.09
C TYR A 355 -4.91 23.04 -23.36
N ASP A 356 -4.93 23.06 -22.03
CA ASP A 356 -3.83 22.53 -21.23
C ASP A 356 -3.70 21.01 -21.36
N LEU A 357 -4.83 20.30 -21.45
CA LEU A 357 -4.86 18.86 -21.69
C LEU A 357 -4.33 18.51 -23.08
N GLU A 358 -4.78 19.21 -24.12
CA GLU A 358 -4.28 19.03 -25.50
C GLU A 358 -2.77 19.25 -25.60
N GLN A 359 -2.28 20.36 -25.01
CA GLN A 359 -0.85 20.66 -25.05
C GLN A 359 -0.04 19.63 -24.26
N PHE A 360 -0.50 19.21 -23.08
CA PHE A 360 0.19 18.20 -22.28
C PHE A 360 0.26 16.86 -23.01
N ALA A 361 -0.88 16.40 -23.54
CA ALA A 361 -0.94 15.12 -24.25
C ALA A 361 -0.14 15.14 -25.56
N GLY A 362 -0.26 16.22 -26.34
CA GLY A 362 0.49 16.40 -27.58
C GLY A 362 2.00 16.47 -27.37
N SER A 363 2.46 17.21 -26.36
CA SER A 363 3.90 17.35 -26.06
C SER A 363 4.54 16.03 -25.64
N LEU A 364 3.79 15.16 -24.96
CA LEU A 364 4.32 13.92 -24.38
C LEU A 364 3.96 12.68 -25.21
N GLY A 365 3.23 12.85 -26.32
CA GLY A 365 2.77 11.76 -27.19
C GLY A 365 1.77 10.83 -26.50
N ILE A 366 0.91 11.38 -25.64
CA ILE A 366 -0.13 10.62 -24.93
C ILE A 366 -1.36 10.56 -25.83
N GLU A 367 -1.74 9.35 -26.23
CA GLU A 367 -2.97 9.12 -26.98
C GLU A 367 -4.19 9.25 -26.06
N ILE A 368 -5.13 10.11 -26.42
CA ILE A 368 -6.43 10.29 -25.77
C ILE A 368 -7.48 9.54 -26.57
N LYS A 369 -8.23 8.64 -25.93
CA LYS A 369 -9.30 7.87 -26.58
C LYS A 369 -10.68 8.48 -26.33
N ASN A 370 -11.63 8.18 -27.22
CA ASN A 370 -13.04 8.53 -27.03
C ASN A 370 -13.55 8.05 -25.67
N GLY A 371 -14.17 8.94 -24.90
CA GLY A 371 -14.69 8.66 -23.56
C GLY A 371 -13.68 8.70 -22.41
N GLU A 372 -12.41 9.04 -22.66
CA GLU A 372 -11.41 9.27 -21.59
C GLU A 372 -11.43 10.71 -21.04
N VAL A 373 -12.02 11.67 -21.75
CA VAL A 373 -12.04 13.08 -21.34
C VAL A 373 -13.40 13.46 -20.76
N GLU A 374 -13.36 14.16 -19.63
CA GLU A 374 -14.52 14.69 -18.93
C GLU A 374 -14.44 16.23 -18.84
N GLN A 375 -15.46 16.95 -19.33
CA GLN A 375 -15.55 18.44 -19.31
C GLN A 375 -16.92 18.97 -18.93
#